data_AF-A0A940AHH6-F1
#
_entry.id   AF-A0A940AHH6-F1
#
_cell.length_a   1.000
_cell.length_b   1.000
_cell.length_c   1.000
_cell.angle_alpha   90.00
_cell.angle_beta   90.00
_cell.angle_gamma   90.00
#
_symmetry.space_group_name_H-M   'P 1'
#
loop_
_entity.id
_entity.type
_entity.pdbx_description
1 polymer ?
#
loop_
_entity_poly.entity_id
_entity_poly.type
_entity_poly.pdbx_seq_one_letter_code
_entity_poly.pdbx_strand_id
1 'polypeptide(L)'
;MSSTPLPGMKTDKSKKSGTLNAEHQKIVLEILEQECRKEEDGMFHSEIYADYRDELTKEEILAICRSDDPWDTYDDKIISAYENAEIECENDLLKKIKEEDTISEALENGEFDDDEITNFVRDRHTVDLPFDHFLDQELLINIIVNTGDQNTDFTINQPFASWDGRDDTKIDDDAAILWLARQQGYNKSGLTKALRNRENQGSKFLASMLSEVENVTTHMNALTFLAKMTFSEWFKLHDAIDREKSRNNQFHPRKSKGRGYIILDKNTTCGLYDPWNGAGGPLEIALDKDVRLPIRFIDSAWPDGGRGYSIEDIYAACSCIWDDRAIKEIHPMKMAA
;
A
#
# COMPACT_ATOMS: atom_id res chain seq x y z
N MET A 1 -48.12 10.07 -69.71
CA MET A 1 -48.20 11.46 -70.21
C MET A 1 -47.96 12.39 -69.04
N SER A 2 -47.11 13.38 -69.25
CA SER A 2 -46.60 14.32 -68.25
C SER A 2 -47.63 15.36 -67.81
N SER A 3 -47.52 15.81 -66.57
CA SER A 3 -47.81 17.20 -66.19
C SER A 3 -47.09 17.57 -64.88
N THR A 4 -46.01 18.34 -65.00
CA THR A 4 -45.44 19.24 -63.95
C THR A 4 -46.46 20.37 -63.64
N PRO A 5 -46.38 21.20 -62.56
CA PRO A 5 -45.18 21.84 -61.94
C PRO A 5 -45.28 21.96 -60.37
N LEU A 6 -44.34 22.46 -59.56
CA LEU A 6 -43.74 23.79 -59.42
C LEU A 6 -42.63 23.76 -58.31
N PRO A 7 -41.78 24.81 -58.22
CA PRO A 7 -40.51 24.85 -57.51
C PRO A 7 -40.59 25.43 -56.10
N GLY A 8 -39.52 25.20 -55.33
CA GLY A 8 -39.11 26.12 -54.27
C GLY A 8 -38.80 25.46 -52.94
N MET A 9 -37.52 25.24 -52.68
CA MET A 9 -36.88 25.86 -51.51
C MET A 9 -35.36 25.76 -51.66
N LYS A 10 -34.74 26.93 -51.63
CA LYS A 10 -33.29 27.09 -51.58
C LYS A 10 -32.78 26.36 -50.35
N THR A 11 -31.79 25.53 -50.58
CA THR A 11 -30.83 25.08 -49.57
C THR A 11 -30.23 26.31 -48.89
N ASP A 12 -30.46 26.47 -47.59
CA ASP A 12 -29.50 27.22 -46.78
C ASP A 12 -28.39 26.24 -46.40
N LYS A 13 -27.22 26.48 -46.99
CA LYS A 13 -26.06 25.61 -46.87
C LYS A 13 -25.24 26.06 -45.67
N SER A 14 -24.94 25.08 -44.83
CA SER A 14 -23.69 24.93 -44.07
C SER A 14 -23.36 26.04 -43.07
N LYS A 15 -23.75 25.84 -41.81
CA LYS A 15 -22.82 26.09 -40.71
C LYS A 15 -21.62 25.16 -40.93
N LYS A 16 -20.47 25.74 -41.29
CA LYS A 16 -19.19 25.03 -41.22
C LYS A 16 -18.82 24.97 -39.73
N SER A 17 -18.72 23.78 -39.14
CA SER A 17 -18.02 23.63 -37.86
C SER A 17 -16.54 23.91 -38.14
N GLY A 18 -16.07 25.06 -37.66
CA GLY A 18 -14.71 25.52 -37.88
C GLY A 18 -13.87 25.19 -36.66
N THR A 19 -12.90 24.31 -36.84
CA THR A 19 -11.88 23.99 -35.83
C THR A 19 -11.29 25.27 -35.25
N LEU A 20 -11.07 25.32 -33.92
CA LEU A 20 -10.53 26.48 -33.20
C LEU A 20 -9.39 27.14 -34.00
N ASN A 21 -9.56 28.39 -34.41
CA ASN A 21 -8.58 29.07 -35.26
C ASN A 21 -7.32 29.45 -34.46
N ALA A 22 -6.24 29.83 -35.15
CA ALA A 22 -4.95 30.11 -34.50
C ALA A 22 -4.98 31.30 -33.52
N GLU A 23 -5.88 32.27 -33.73
CA GLU A 23 -6.05 33.42 -32.85
C GLU A 23 -6.73 33.01 -31.56
N HIS A 24 -7.83 32.26 -31.64
CA HIS A 24 -8.53 31.70 -30.48
C HIS A 24 -7.65 30.74 -29.69
N GLN A 25 -6.90 29.86 -30.37
CA GLN A 25 -5.94 28.97 -29.72
C GLN A 25 -4.90 29.76 -28.91
N LYS A 26 -4.40 30.88 -29.46
CA LYS A 26 -3.42 31.73 -28.78
C LYS A 26 -4.01 32.34 -27.51
N ILE A 27 -5.25 32.83 -27.56
CA ILE A 27 -5.93 33.40 -26.40
C ILE A 27 -6.13 32.34 -25.31
N VAL A 28 -6.60 31.14 -25.69
CA VAL A 28 -6.75 30.02 -24.73
C VAL A 28 -5.41 29.68 -24.07
N LEU A 29 -4.33 29.59 -24.84
CA LEU A 29 -2.99 29.33 -24.30
C LEU A 29 -2.51 30.45 -23.37
N GLU A 30 -2.80 31.72 -23.67
CA GLU A 30 -2.46 32.85 -22.81
C GLU A 30 -3.20 32.80 -21.46
N ILE A 31 -4.46 32.34 -21.44
CA ILE A 31 -5.23 32.13 -20.21
C ILE A 31 -4.64 30.95 -19.42
N LEU A 32 -4.33 29.83 -20.08
CA LEU A 32 -3.68 28.68 -19.44
C LEU A 32 -2.33 29.05 -18.83
N GLU A 33 -1.53 29.89 -19.49
CA GLU A 33 -0.26 30.40 -18.94
C GLU A 33 -0.42 31.31 -17.71
N GLN A 34 -1.59 31.94 -17.54
CA GLN A 34 -1.88 32.81 -16.39
C GLN A 34 -2.44 32.02 -15.20
N GLU A 35 -3.24 30.98 -15.47
CA GLU A 35 -4.02 30.27 -14.45
C GLU A 35 -3.36 28.96 -14.01
N CYS A 36 -2.54 28.35 -14.86
CA CYS A 36 -1.96 27.02 -14.63
C CYS A 36 -0.44 27.08 -14.57
N ARG A 37 0.18 26.08 -13.93
CA ARG A 37 1.61 25.84 -14.04
C ARG A 37 1.90 25.18 -15.38
N LYS A 38 2.94 25.62 -16.09
CA LYS A 38 3.38 25.01 -17.36
C LYS A 38 4.64 24.17 -17.12
N GLU A 39 4.60 22.90 -17.53
CA GLU A 39 5.72 21.97 -17.41
C GLU A 39 6.61 21.95 -18.66
N GLU A 40 7.78 21.31 -18.55
CA GLU A 40 8.78 21.24 -19.65
C GLU A 40 8.27 20.52 -20.90
N ASP A 41 7.30 19.61 -20.75
CA ASP A 41 6.66 18.90 -21.85
C ASP A 41 5.63 19.77 -22.61
N GLY A 42 5.33 20.97 -22.09
CA GLY A 42 4.38 21.91 -22.65
C GLY A 42 2.95 21.75 -22.16
N MET A 43 2.69 20.82 -21.24
CA MET A 43 1.37 20.65 -20.61
C MET A 43 1.14 21.68 -19.50
N PHE A 44 -0.12 22.01 -19.28
CA PHE A 44 -0.60 22.90 -18.24
C PHE A 44 -1.22 22.10 -17.10
N HIS A 45 -0.92 22.49 -15.87
CA HIS A 45 -1.33 21.78 -14.67
C HIS A 45 -2.07 22.71 -13.71
N SER A 46 -3.25 22.28 -13.27
CA SER A 46 -3.92 22.83 -12.10
C SER A 46 -3.72 21.88 -10.93
N GLU A 47 -3.41 22.41 -9.74
CA GLU A 47 -3.24 21.58 -8.54
C GLU A 47 -4.50 21.59 -7.68
N ILE A 48 -4.95 20.41 -7.28
CA ILE A 48 -5.93 20.26 -6.20
C ILE A 48 -5.18 19.88 -4.93
N TYR A 49 -5.36 20.70 -3.88
CA TYR A 49 -4.79 20.42 -2.57
C TYR A 49 -5.76 19.61 -1.73
N ALA A 50 -5.27 18.51 -1.15
CA ALA A 50 -5.96 17.82 -0.06
C ALA A 50 -6.06 18.73 1.17
N ASP A 51 -7.15 18.60 1.94
CA ASP A 51 -7.14 19.12 3.31
C ASP A 51 -6.12 18.29 4.12
N TYR A 52 -5.39 18.94 5.03
CA TYR A 52 -4.42 18.24 5.88
C TYR A 52 -5.07 17.16 6.78
N ARG A 53 -6.40 17.14 6.88
CA ARG A 53 -7.20 16.13 7.59
C ARG A 53 -7.73 15.02 6.69
N ASP A 54 -7.56 15.13 5.38
CA ASP A 54 -7.97 14.08 4.46
C ASP A 54 -7.05 12.88 4.68
N GLU A 55 -7.63 11.74 5.03
CA GLU A 55 -6.91 10.50 5.28
C GLU A 55 -7.74 9.35 4.73
N LEU A 56 -7.08 8.35 4.14
CA LEU A 56 -7.73 7.10 3.82
C LEU A 56 -8.16 6.42 5.12
N THR A 57 -9.39 5.91 5.13
CA THR A 57 -9.91 5.17 6.27
C THR A 57 -9.19 3.81 6.43
N LYS A 58 -9.25 3.22 7.63
CA LYS A 58 -8.68 1.88 7.88
C LYS A 58 -9.24 0.84 6.89
N GLU A 59 -10.52 0.95 6.55
CA GLU A 59 -11.20 0.07 5.60
C GLU A 59 -10.69 0.24 4.17
N GLU A 60 -10.43 1.47 3.72
CA GLU A 60 -9.88 1.75 2.39
C GLU A 60 -8.44 1.29 2.25
N ILE A 61 -7.60 1.60 3.26
CA ILE A 61 -6.23 1.11 3.37
C ILE A 61 -6.21 -0.42 3.28
N LEU A 62 -7.09 -1.08 4.03
CA LEU A 62 -7.15 -2.55 4.00
C LEU A 62 -7.64 -3.09 2.65
N ALA A 63 -8.56 -2.40 1.98
CA ALA A 63 -9.00 -2.76 0.65
C ALA A 63 -7.85 -2.67 -0.37
N ILE A 64 -7.04 -1.62 -0.29
CA ILE A 64 -5.83 -1.45 -1.12
C ILE A 64 -4.84 -2.59 -0.83
N CYS A 65 -4.49 -2.82 0.44
CA CYS A 65 -3.48 -3.83 0.81
C CYS A 65 -3.88 -5.28 0.47
N ARG A 66 -5.17 -5.55 0.30
CA ARG A 66 -5.70 -6.88 -0.07
C ARG A 66 -5.99 -7.04 -1.56
N SER A 67 -5.89 -5.96 -2.34
CA SER A 67 -6.13 -6.01 -3.77
C SER A 67 -5.08 -6.85 -4.48
N ASP A 68 -5.46 -7.41 -5.63
CA ASP A 68 -4.52 -8.05 -6.55
C ASP A 68 -3.61 -7.02 -7.23
N ASP A 69 -4.09 -5.78 -7.39
CA ASP A 69 -3.32 -4.62 -7.86
C ASP A 69 -3.49 -3.43 -6.91
N PRO A 70 -2.65 -3.34 -5.87
CA PRO A 70 -2.77 -2.27 -4.88
C PRO A 70 -2.50 -0.87 -5.43
N TRP A 71 -1.68 -0.71 -6.47
CA TRP A 71 -1.41 0.61 -7.07
C TRP A 71 -2.65 1.13 -7.80
N ASP A 72 -3.25 0.31 -8.67
CA ASP A 72 -4.49 0.68 -9.37
C ASP A 72 -5.63 0.95 -8.37
N THR A 73 -5.74 0.14 -7.32
CA THR A 73 -6.78 0.32 -6.29
C THR A 73 -6.58 1.61 -5.49
N TYR A 74 -5.33 1.99 -5.24
CA TYR A 74 -4.99 3.25 -4.60
C TYR A 74 -5.36 4.42 -5.50
N ASP A 75 -4.96 4.37 -6.77
CA ASP A 75 -5.24 5.44 -7.73
C ASP A 75 -6.75 5.65 -7.90
N ASP A 76 -7.51 4.56 -8.08
CA ASP A 76 -8.97 4.59 -8.17
C ASP A 76 -9.63 5.23 -6.95
N LYS A 77 -9.10 5.00 -5.75
CA LYS A 77 -9.63 5.58 -4.51
C LYS A 77 -9.43 7.08 -4.47
N ILE A 78 -8.25 7.57 -4.83
CA ILE A 78 -7.96 9.01 -4.82
C ILE A 78 -8.74 9.71 -5.94
N ILE A 79 -8.75 9.15 -7.15
CA ILE A 79 -9.53 9.70 -8.27
C ILE A 79 -11.01 9.78 -7.89
N SER A 80 -11.58 8.70 -7.35
CA SER A 80 -12.99 8.70 -6.95
C SER A 80 -13.30 9.70 -5.82
N ALA A 81 -12.36 9.96 -4.91
CA ALA A 81 -12.55 10.92 -3.82
C ALA A 81 -12.54 12.38 -4.32
N TYR A 82 -11.74 12.67 -5.35
CA TYR A 82 -11.54 14.02 -5.88
C TYR A 82 -12.24 14.29 -7.23
N GLU A 83 -12.98 13.34 -7.79
CA GLU A 83 -13.69 13.47 -9.08
C GLU A 83 -14.50 14.77 -9.19
N ASN A 84 -15.27 15.12 -8.14
CA ASN A 84 -16.05 16.36 -8.14
C ASN A 84 -15.15 17.61 -8.14
N ALA A 85 -14.06 17.58 -7.37
CA ALA A 85 -13.13 18.71 -7.29
C ALA A 85 -12.36 18.89 -8.61
N GLU A 86 -12.00 17.79 -9.26
CA GLU A 86 -11.40 17.78 -10.60
C GLU A 86 -12.36 18.41 -11.63
N ILE A 87 -13.62 17.95 -11.66
CA ILE A 87 -14.65 18.48 -12.54
C ILE A 87 -14.92 19.98 -12.26
N GLU A 88 -14.97 20.39 -11.00
CA GLU A 88 -15.14 21.80 -10.62
C GLU A 88 -13.96 22.65 -11.07
N CYS A 89 -12.72 22.17 -10.88
CA CYS A 89 -11.50 22.85 -11.33
C CYS A 89 -11.49 23.05 -12.85
N GLU A 90 -11.82 21.99 -13.61
CA GLU A 90 -11.92 22.06 -15.06
C GLU A 90 -13.02 23.04 -15.51
N ASN A 91 -14.20 22.96 -14.88
CA ASN A 91 -15.32 23.84 -15.22
C ASN A 91 -15.01 25.32 -14.94
N ASP A 92 -14.34 25.62 -13.84
CA ASP A 92 -13.94 26.99 -13.50
C ASP A 92 -12.94 27.54 -14.52
N LEU A 93 -11.98 26.73 -14.96
CA LEU A 93 -11.02 27.11 -16.00
C LEU A 93 -11.72 27.34 -17.35
N LEU A 94 -12.56 26.40 -17.78
CA LEU A 94 -13.34 26.53 -19.02
C LEU A 94 -14.27 27.73 -18.97
N LYS A 95 -14.88 28.02 -17.82
CA LYS A 95 -15.71 29.19 -17.63
C LYS A 95 -14.93 30.48 -17.84
N LYS A 96 -13.74 30.62 -17.25
CA LYS A 96 -12.86 31.79 -17.47
C LYS A 96 -12.50 31.97 -18.94
N ILE A 97 -12.20 30.87 -19.64
CA ILE A 97 -11.89 30.90 -21.07
C ILE A 97 -13.12 31.35 -21.89
N LYS A 98 -14.31 30.83 -21.59
CA LYS A 98 -15.55 31.16 -22.30
C LYS A 98 -16.08 32.56 -22.00
N GLU A 99 -15.72 33.12 -20.85
CA GLU A 99 -16.06 34.50 -20.45
C GLU A 99 -15.07 35.54 -21.01
N GLU A 100 -13.98 35.14 -21.67
CA GLU A 100 -13.10 36.07 -22.39
C GLU A 100 -13.84 36.65 -23.61
N ASP A 101 -13.81 37.97 -23.77
CA ASP A 101 -14.63 38.72 -24.74
C ASP A 101 -14.52 38.16 -26.17
N THR A 102 -13.29 37.92 -26.65
CA THR A 102 -13.03 37.44 -28.02
C THR A 102 -13.56 36.02 -28.23
N ILE A 103 -13.34 35.13 -27.26
CA ILE A 103 -13.83 33.75 -27.28
C ILE A 103 -15.36 33.72 -27.18
N SER A 104 -15.95 34.55 -26.31
CA SER A 104 -17.40 34.63 -26.11
C SER A 104 -18.13 35.10 -27.36
N GLU A 105 -17.63 36.16 -28.01
CA GLU A 105 -18.18 36.65 -29.28
C GLU A 105 -18.08 35.59 -30.38
N ALA A 106 -16.96 34.87 -30.47
CA ALA A 106 -16.77 33.82 -31.47
C ALA A 106 -17.68 32.60 -31.24
N LEU A 107 -17.98 32.24 -29.99
CA LEU A 107 -18.99 31.24 -29.62
C LEU A 107 -20.39 31.68 -30.05
N GLU A 108 -20.79 32.92 -29.76
CA GLU A 108 -22.11 33.46 -30.14
C GLU A 108 -22.28 33.51 -31.66
N ASN A 109 -21.22 33.84 -32.39
CA ASN A 109 -21.17 33.87 -33.84
C ASN A 109 -21.12 32.46 -34.46
N GLY A 110 -20.91 31.42 -33.66
CA GLY A 110 -20.84 30.03 -34.08
C GLY A 110 -19.63 29.72 -34.97
N GLU A 111 -18.50 30.40 -34.70
CA GLU A 111 -17.23 30.13 -35.39
C GLU A 111 -16.67 28.75 -35.03
N PHE A 112 -16.87 28.35 -33.77
CA PHE A 112 -16.59 27.05 -33.19
C PHE A 112 -17.63 26.77 -32.09
N ASP A 113 -17.63 25.55 -31.53
CA ASP A 113 -18.52 25.18 -30.42
C ASP A 113 -17.79 24.91 -29.10
N ASP A 114 -18.57 24.73 -28.04
CA ASP A 114 -18.09 24.45 -26.68
C ASP A 114 -17.22 23.20 -26.60
N ASP A 115 -17.51 22.19 -27.43
CA ASP A 115 -16.77 20.93 -27.45
C ASP A 115 -15.38 21.15 -28.07
N GLU A 116 -15.26 22.02 -29.08
CA GLU A 116 -13.98 22.38 -29.69
C GLU A 116 -13.03 23.09 -28.70
N ILE A 117 -13.51 23.99 -27.83
CA ILE A 117 -12.69 24.55 -26.74
C ILE A 117 -12.32 23.46 -25.75
N THR A 118 -13.32 22.70 -25.28
CA THR A 118 -13.12 21.71 -24.20
C THR A 118 -12.08 20.68 -24.60
N ASN A 119 -12.16 20.15 -25.83
CA ASN A 119 -11.17 19.23 -26.37
C ASN A 119 -9.78 19.89 -26.50
N PHE A 120 -9.71 21.14 -26.96
CA PHE A 120 -8.42 21.84 -27.09
C PHE A 120 -7.72 22.04 -25.74
N VAL A 121 -8.49 22.33 -24.68
CA VAL A 121 -7.99 22.44 -23.30
C VAL A 121 -7.57 21.07 -22.77
N ARG A 122 -8.40 20.04 -22.87
CA ARG A 122 -8.09 18.67 -22.40
C ARG A 122 -6.87 18.05 -23.08
N ASP A 123 -6.59 18.43 -24.31
CA ASP A 123 -5.37 17.99 -25.02
C ASP A 123 -4.07 18.58 -24.42
N ARG A 124 -4.17 19.61 -23.57
CA ARG A 124 -3.05 20.44 -23.10
C ARG A 124 -3.05 20.70 -21.60
N HIS A 125 -4.12 20.35 -20.90
CA HIS A 125 -4.31 20.61 -19.49
C HIS A 125 -4.63 19.32 -18.76
N THR A 126 -4.09 19.19 -17.56
CA THR A 126 -4.42 18.12 -16.62
C THR A 126 -4.53 18.68 -15.20
N VAL A 127 -5.21 17.95 -14.34
CA VAL A 127 -5.40 18.30 -12.94
C VAL A 127 -4.55 17.35 -12.10
N ASP A 128 -3.60 17.93 -11.36
CA ASP A 128 -2.76 17.19 -10.43
C ASP A 128 -3.57 16.90 -9.16
N LEU A 129 -3.91 15.63 -8.96
CA LEU A 129 -4.56 15.15 -7.74
C LEU A 129 -3.53 14.96 -6.62
N PRO A 130 -3.93 15.08 -5.34
CA PRO A 130 -3.01 15.05 -4.20
C PRO A 130 -2.57 13.63 -3.82
N PHE A 131 -2.05 12.84 -4.76
CA PHE A 131 -1.57 11.49 -4.49
C PHE A 131 -0.47 11.46 -3.42
N ASP A 132 0.51 12.38 -3.48
CA ASP A 132 1.62 12.37 -2.52
C ASP A 132 1.17 12.57 -1.06
N HIS A 133 0.07 13.31 -0.85
CA HIS A 133 -0.51 13.53 0.48
C HIS A 133 -0.91 12.21 1.17
N PHE A 134 -1.54 11.30 0.44
CA PHE A 134 -1.94 10.00 0.98
C PHE A 134 -0.79 8.99 1.01
N LEU A 135 0.22 9.14 0.14
CA LEU A 135 1.42 8.32 0.20
C LEU A 135 2.23 8.50 1.49
N ASP A 136 2.14 9.68 2.11
CA ASP A 136 2.80 10.01 3.37
C ASP A 136 2.01 9.55 4.62
N GLN A 137 0.78 9.05 4.46
CA GLN A 137 -0.04 8.57 5.57
C GLN A 137 0.63 7.38 6.30
N GLU A 138 0.70 7.45 7.62
CA GLU A 138 1.31 6.40 8.45
C GLU A 138 0.41 5.16 8.56
N LEU A 139 1.03 3.98 8.40
CA LEU A 139 0.42 2.67 8.55
C LEU A 139 1.04 1.89 9.71
N LEU A 140 0.18 1.18 10.45
CA LEU A 140 0.60 0.21 11.47
C LEU A 140 0.57 -1.19 10.84
N ILE A 141 1.74 -1.73 10.51
CA ILE A 141 1.89 -2.97 9.75
C ILE A 141 2.33 -4.13 10.64
N ASN A 142 1.60 -5.25 10.52
CA ASN A 142 1.96 -6.53 11.14
C ASN A 142 2.65 -7.41 10.09
N ILE A 143 3.94 -7.70 10.30
CA ILE A 143 4.72 -8.59 9.43
C ILE A 143 4.70 -9.99 10.04
N ILE A 144 3.84 -10.84 9.50
CA ILE A 144 3.66 -12.23 9.95
C ILE A 144 4.68 -13.13 9.26
N VAL A 145 5.41 -13.91 10.04
CA VAL A 145 6.47 -14.79 9.55
C VAL A 145 5.96 -16.21 9.37
N ASN A 146 6.20 -16.76 8.19
CA ASN A 146 5.98 -18.16 7.84
C ASN A 146 7.29 -18.81 7.39
N THR A 147 7.86 -19.68 8.23
CA THR A 147 9.07 -20.46 7.91
C THR A 147 8.79 -21.86 7.39
N GLY A 148 7.50 -22.16 7.17
CA GLY A 148 6.92 -23.47 6.85
C GLY A 148 5.76 -23.87 7.78
N ASP A 149 5.59 -23.13 8.87
CA ASP A 149 4.64 -23.32 9.97
C ASP A 149 3.19 -22.97 9.63
N GLN A 150 2.94 -22.26 8.52
CA GLN A 150 1.57 -22.04 8.05
C GLN A 150 0.83 -23.35 7.72
N ASN A 151 1.52 -24.43 7.31
CA ASN A 151 0.86 -25.74 7.09
C ASN A 151 0.35 -26.40 8.37
N THR A 152 0.82 -25.89 9.51
CA THR A 152 0.40 -26.33 10.85
C THR A 152 -0.42 -25.25 11.53
N ASP A 153 -0.96 -24.28 10.77
CA ASP A 153 -1.69 -23.13 11.30
C ASP A 153 -0.90 -22.41 12.42
N PHE A 154 0.42 -22.32 12.25
CA PHE A 154 1.36 -21.70 13.21
C PHE A 154 1.44 -22.37 14.59
N THR A 155 0.85 -23.56 14.77
CA THR A 155 0.79 -24.26 16.06
C THR A 155 2.11 -24.79 16.61
N ILE A 156 3.16 -24.80 15.79
CA ILE A 156 4.49 -25.31 16.16
C ILE A 156 5.40 -24.26 16.81
N ASN A 157 4.91 -23.04 17.03
CA ASN A 157 5.67 -21.93 17.63
C ASN A 157 5.63 -21.86 19.17
N GLN A 158 4.87 -22.74 19.82
CA GLN A 158 4.73 -22.77 21.28
C GLN A 158 5.04 -24.15 21.90
N PRO A 159 6.26 -24.66 21.73
CA PRO A 159 6.57 -26.01 22.18
C PRO A 159 6.68 -26.06 23.72
N PHE A 160 5.94 -26.97 24.34
CA PHE A 160 5.98 -27.43 25.76
C PHE A 160 5.87 -26.41 26.90
N ALA A 161 6.33 -25.17 26.76
CA ALA A 161 6.30 -24.15 27.81
C ALA A 161 4.96 -23.40 27.90
N SER A 162 4.10 -23.52 26.89
CA SER A 162 2.74 -22.99 26.89
C SER A 162 1.78 -23.86 27.72
N TRP A 163 0.59 -23.32 28.03
CA TRP A 163 -0.46 -24.00 28.80
C TRP A 163 -0.92 -25.35 28.22
N ASP A 164 -0.75 -25.55 26.92
CA ASP A 164 -1.11 -26.76 26.17
C ASP A 164 0.10 -27.62 25.75
N GLY A 165 1.28 -27.20 26.16
CA GLY A 165 2.53 -27.83 25.80
C GLY A 165 2.62 -29.28 26.28
N ARG A 166 3.25 -30.15 25.46
CA ARG A 166 3.53 -31.54 25.87
C ARG A 166 5.03 -31.75 26.03
N ASP A 167 5.44 -32.28 27.19
CA ASP A 167 6.86 -32.48 27.57
C ASP A 167 7.68 -33.32 26.56
N ASP A 168 7.04 -34.22 25.82
CA ASP A 168 7.67 -35.07 24.80
C ASP A 168 7.82 -34.38 23.43
N THR A 169 7.21 -33.21 23.24
CA THR A 169 7.27 -32.43 22.01
C THR A 169 8.72 -32.00 21.73
N LYS A 170 9.13 -32.08 20.47
CA LYS A 170 10.38 -31.48 20.00
C LYS A 170 10.03 -30.21 19.24
N ILE A 171 10.83 -29.16 19.39
CA ILE A 171 10.70 -27.95 18.57
C ILE A 171 10.77 -28.38 17.10
N ASP A 172 9.80 -27.99 16.28
CA ASP A 172 9.81 -28.34 14.87
C ASP A 172 10.91 -27.56 14.12
N ASP A 173 11.44 -28.11 13.04
CA ASP A 173 12.47 -27.43 12.25
C ASP A 173 11.92 -26.26 11.42
N ASP A 174 10.61 -26.25 11.15
CA ASP A 174 9.87 -25.20 10.45
C ASP A 174 9.23 -24.16 11.38
N ALA A 175 9.39 -24.29 12.70
CA ALA A 175 8.92 -23.30 13.67
C ALA A 175 9.67 -21.96 13.51
N ALA A 176 8.92 -20.86 13.41
CA ALA A 176 9.46 -19.51 13.26
C ALA A 176 10.31 -19.09 14.46
N ILE A 177 9.97 -19.51 15.68
CA ILE A 177 10.78 -19.24 16.88
C ILE A 177 12.19 -19.88 16.80
N LEU A 178 12.31 -21.04 16.15
CA LEU A 178 13.61 -21.71 15.97
C LEU A 178 14.42 -21.01 14.88
N TRP A 179 13.76 -20.56 13.81
CA TRP A 179 14.39 -19.72 12.80
C TRP A 179 14.92 -18.43 13.42
N LEU A 180 14.12 -17.73 14.23
CA LEU A 180 14.52 -16.50 14.90
C LEU A 180 15.69 -16.76 15.87
N ALA A 181 15.62 -17.81 16.69
CA ALA A 181 16.72 -18.18 17.58
C ALA A 181 18.04 -18.40 16.83
N ARG A 182 17.99 -19.05 15.65
CA ARG A 182 19.17 -19.23 14.78
C ARG A 182 19.69 -17.89 14.24
N GLN A 183 18.81 -16.97 13.84
CA GLN A 183 19.22 -15.61 13.46
C GLN A 183 19.96 -14.93 14.61
N GLN A 184 19.47 -15.08 15.84
CA GLN A 184 20.06 -14.49 17.05
C GLN A 184 21.34 -15.21 17.55
N GLY A 185 21.74 -16.33 16.93
CA GLY A 185 22.99 -17.04 17.24
C GLY A 185 22.82 -18.26 18.15
N TYR A 186 21.59 -18.66 18.43
CA TYR A 186 21.27 -19.82 19.26
C TYR A 186 20.90 -21.03 18.39
N ASN A 187 21.30 -22.22 18.84
CA ASN A 187 20.90 -23.47 18.19
C ASN A 187 19.65 -24.07 18.86
N LYS A 188 19.09 -25.12 18.24
CA LYS A 188 17.90 -25.82 18.73
C LYS A 188 18.06 -26.36 20.16
N SER A 189 19.25 -26.82 20.53
CA SER A 189 19.51 -27.32 21.88
C SER A 189 19.50 -26.18 22.90
N GLY A 190 20.11 -25.03 22.58
CA GLY A 190 20.07 -23.83 23.41
C GLY A 190 18.65 -23.33 23.64
N LEU A 191 17.86 -23.21 22.56
CA LEU A 191 16.44 -22.84 22.65
C LEU A 191 15.65 -23.87 23.47
N THR A 192 15.86 -25.17 23.25
CA THR A 192 15.17 -26.23 24.01
C THR A 192 15.47 -26.14 25.49
N LYS A 193 16.74 -25.93 25.89
CA LYS A 193 17.13 -25.77 27.29
C LYS A 193 16.51 -24.52 27.93
N ALA A 194 16.47 -23.42 27.19
CA ALA A 194 15.83 -22.19 27.67
C ALA A 194 14.33 -22.39 27.90
N LEU A 195 13.61 -22.93 26.92
CA LEU A 195 12.16 -23.10 27.00
C LEU A 195 11.76 -24.21 27.99
N ARG A 196 12.49 -25.33 28.05
CA ARG A 196 12.10 -26.51 28.84
C ARG A 196 12.66 -26.48 30.25
N ASN A 197 13.95 -26.20 30.37
CA ASN A 197 14.68 -26.28 31.64
C ASN A 197 14.80 -24.91 32.30
N ARG A 198 14.27 -23.84 31.67
CA ARG A 198 14.44 -22.45 32.10
C ARG A 198 15.91 -22.03 32.18
N GLU A 199 16.77 -22.68 31.38
CA GLU A 199 18.22 -22.42 31.31
C GLU A 199 18.52 -21.42 30.19
N ASN A 200 18.39 -20.13 30.49
CA ASN A 200 18.62 -19.05 29.51
C ASN A 200 20.08 -18.58 29.40
N GLN A 201 20.99 -19.09 30.24
CA GLN A 201 22.43 -18.74 30.24
C GLN A 201 22.71 -17.22 30.33
N GLY A 202 21.79 -16.44 30.92
CA GLY A 202 21.90 -14.97 31.01
C GLY A 202 21.59 -14.22 29.71
N SER A 203 21.12 -14.92 28.66
CA SER A 203 20.66 -14.31 27.42
C SER A 203 19.32 -13.60 27.63
N LYS A 204 19.25 -12.32 27.24
CA LYS A 204 18.00 -11.56 27.24
C LYS A 204 17.02 -12.15 26.23
N PHE A 205 17.48 -12.45 25.02
CA PHE A 205 16.66 -13.08 23.98
C PHE A 205 16.02 -14.40 24.42
N LEU A 206 16.81 -15.32 25.00
CA LEU A 206 16.27 -16.62 25.43
C LEU A 206 15.31 -16.47 26.62
N ALA A 207 15.56 -15.51 27.51
CA ALA A 207 14.67 -15.22 28.64
C ALA A 207 13.34 -14.61 28.18
N SER A 208 13.37 -13.63 27.27
CA SER A 208 12.16 -13.03 26.71
C SER A 208 11.40 -14.01 25.81
N MET A 209 12.08 -14.87 25.04
CA MET A 209 11.45 -15.92 24.25
C MET A 209 10.71 -16.94 25.14
N LEU A 210 11.29 -17.32 26.28
CA LEU A 210 10.59 -18.14 27.27
C LEU A 210 9.34 -17.42 27.78
N SER A 211 9.49 -16.16 28.23
CA SER A 211 8.36 -15.36 28.70
C SER A 211 7.26 -15.22 27.65
N GLU A 212 7.64 -15.06 26.37
CA GLU A 212 6.68 -14.98 25.27
C GLU A 212 5.85 -16.26 25.16
N VAL A 213 6.53 -17.41 25.06
CA VAL A 213 5.90 -18.72 24.88
C VAL A 213 5.07 -19.15 26.09
N GLU A 214 5.51 -18.82 27.31
CA GLU A 214 4.77 -19.18 28.54
C GLU A 214 3.44 -18.44 28.68
N ASN A 215 3.34 -17.25 28.09
CA ASN A 215 2.19 -16.37 28.24
C ASN A 215 1.27 -16.34 27.02
N VAL A 216 1.50 -17.21 26.01
CA VAL A 216 0.51 -17.39 24.94
C VAL A 216 -0.77 -18.00 25.50
N THR A 217 -1.91 -17.61 24.93
CA THR A 217 -3.24 -18.04 25.42
C THR A 217 -4.04 -18.82 24.37
N THR A 218 -3.47 -19.05 23.19
CA THR A 218 -4.07 -19.81 22.08
C THR A 218 -3.07 -20.79 21.50
N HIS A 219 -3.44 -21.48 20.42
CA HIS A 219 -2.58 -22.45 19.75
C HIS A 219 -1.99 -21.95 18.43
N MET A 220 -2.61 -20.99 17.73
CA MET A 220 -2.23 -20.61 16.36
C MET A 220 -1.31 -19.38 16.34
N ASN A 221 -0.26 -19.41 17.17
CA ASN A 221 0.59 -18.27 17.43
C ASN A 221 1.66 -18.09 16.35
N ALA A 222 1.55 -17.03 15.55
CA ALA A 222 2.51 -16.67 14.52
C ALA A 222 3.54 -15.66 15.03
N LEU A 223 4.81 -15.87 14.70
CA LEU A 223 5.85 -14.87 14.96
C LEU A 223 5.55 -13.62 14.13
N THR A 224 5.43 -12.47 14.78
CA THR A 224 5.03 -11.21 14.15
C THR A 224 5.96 -10.08 14.58
N PHE A 225 6.36 -9.26 13.61
CA PHE A 225 7.09 -8.01 13.84
C PHE A 225 6.17 -6.82 13.58
N LEU A 226 6.24 -5.81 14.44
CA LEU A 226 5.39 -4.61 14.36
C LEU A 226 6.18 -3.45 13.78
N ALA A 227 5.76 -2.97 12.61
CA ALA A 227 6.40 -1.89 11.89
C ALA A 227 5.42 -0.73 11.66
N LYS A 228 5.85 0.49 11.96
CA LYS A 228 5.19 1.70 11.50
C LYS A 228 5.93 2.21 10.27
N MET A 229 5.22 2.52 9.19
CA MET A 229 5.80 2.99 7.93
C MET A 229 4.78 3.82 7.16
N THR A 230 5.21 4.66 6.23
CA THR A 230 4.27 5.38 5.35
C THR A 230 3.67 4.45 4.29
N PHE A 231 2.59 4.88 3.64
CA PHE A 231 2.00 4.16 2.50
C PHE A 231 3.03 3.95 1.38
N SER A 232 3.85 4.97 1.08
CA SER A 232 4.97 4.89 0.13
C SER A 232 5.97 3.80 0.49
N GLU A 233 6.33 3.68 1.78
CA GLU A 233 7.24 2.64 2.26
C GLU A 233 6.61 1.25 2.21
N TRP A 234 5.32 1.15 2.53
CA TRP A 234 4.56 -0.10 2.39
C TRP A 234 4.52 -0.57 0.94
N PHE A 235 4.29 0.32 -0.03
CA PHE A 235 4.35 -0.03 -1.46
C PHE A 235 5.73 -0.56 -1.87
N LYS A 236 6.82 0.06 -1.40
CA LYS A 236 8.18 -0.45 -1.65
C LYS A 236 8.38 -1.87 -1.11
N LEU A 237 7.81 -2.18 0.06
CA LEU A 237 7.83 -3.53 0.62
C LEU A 237 6.94 -4.48 -0.19
N HIS A 238 5.74 -4.04 -0.55
CA HIS A 238 4.78 -4.80 -1.36
C HIS A 238 5.40 -5.20 -2.71
N ASP A 239 5.95 -4.24 -3.45
CA ASP A 239 6.60 -4.47 -4.75
C ASP A 239 7.77 -5.45 -4.64
N ALA A 240 8.52 -5.38 -3.53
CA ALA A 240 9.62 -6.31 -3.27
C ALA A 240 9.11 -7.75 -3.02
N ILE A 241 7.97 -7.90 -2.33
CA ILE A 241 7.29 -9.18 -2.11
C ILE A 241 6.72 -9.72 -3.43
N ASP A 242 5.97 -8.90 -4.16
CA ASP A 242 5.28 -9.31 -5.39
C ASP A 242 6.28 -9.75 -6.48
N ARG A 243 7.40 -9.04 -6.61
CA ARG A 243 8.48 -9.37 -7.55
C ARG A 243 8.99 -10.81 -7.46
N GLU A 244 8.95 -11.43 -6.28
CA GLU A 244 9.33 -12.84 -6.12
C GLU A 244 8.17 -13.80 -5.79
N LYS A 245 6.92 -13.32 -5.80
CA LYS A 245 5.69 -14.11 -5.53
C LYS A 245 5.61 -15.37 -6.39
N SER A 246 5.80 -15.25 -7.71
CA SER A 246 5.79 -16.39 -8.65
C SER A 246 6.94 -17.38 -8.45
N ARG A 247 7.99 -17.00 -7.72
CA ARG A 247 9.18 -17.82 -7.43
C ARG A 247 9.14 -18.43 -6.04
N ASN A 248 8.17 -18.03 -5.23
CA ASN A 248 8.00 -18.43 -3.86
C ASN A 248 6.85 -19.43 -3.73
N ASN A 249 7.03 -20.42 -2.86
CA ASN A 249 5.98 -21.35 -2.48
C ASN A 249 5.63 -21.06 -1.03
N GLN A 250 4.45 -20.48 -0.81
CA GLN A 250 3.98 -20.09 0.52
C GLN A 250 3.87 -21.30 1.48
N PHE A 251 3.46 -22.47 0.99
CA PHE A 251 3.39 -23.69 1.80
C PHE A 251 4.76 -24.30 2.05
N HIS A 252 5.75 -24.06 1.20
CA HIS A 252 7.11 -24.57 1.39
C HIS A 252 8.16 -23.48 1.16
N PRO A 253 8.24 -22.47 2.05
CA PRO A 253 9.10 -21.31 1.86
C PRO A 253 10.59 -21.66 1.67
N ARG A 254 11.03 -22.76 2.27
CA ARG A 254 12.41 -23.26 2.12
C ARG A 254 12.74 -23.74 0.70
N LYS A 255 11.74 -24.20 -0.06
CA LYS A 255 11.87 -24.62 -1.46
C LYS A 255 11.81 -23.44 -2.44
N SER A 256 11.42 -22.25 -1.96
CA SER A 256 11.32 -21.03 -2.76
C SER A 256 12.65 -20.60 -3.37
N LYS A 257 12.57 -20.00 -4.56
CA LYS A 257 13.73 -19.49 -5.31
C LYS A 257 13.96 -17.99 -5.11
N GLY A 258 13.01 -17.26 -4.50
CA GLY A 258 13.20 -15.88 -4.06
C GLY A 258 14.39 -15.74 -3.11
N ARG A 259 15.10 -14.62 -3.23
CA ARG A 259 16.35 -14.33 -2.49
C ARG A 259 16.37 -12.92 -1.90
N GLY A 260 15.31 -12.14 -2.11
CA GLY A 260 15.14 -10.87 -1.44
C GLY A 260 14.99 -11.05 0.07
N TYR A 261 15.27 -9.98 0.80
CA TYR A 261 15.16 -9.95 2.26
C TYR A 261 15.01 -8.50 2.73
N ILE A 262 14.51 -8.35 3.95
CA ILE A 262 14.53 -7.09 4.68
C ILE A 262 15.46 -7.21 5.90
N ILE A 263 15.97 -6.08 6.37
CA ILE A 263 16.70 -5.99 7.64
C ILE A 263 15.80 -5.28 8.65
N LEU A 264 15.44 -5.99 9.71
CA LEU A 264 14.67 -5.47 10.82
C LEU A 264 15.61 -5.02 11.95
N ASP A 265 15.35 -3.84 12.55
CA ASP A 265 16.10 -3.36 13.70
C ASP A 265 15.96 -4.33 14.89
N LYS A 266 17.03 -4.47 15.69
CA LYS A 266 16.98 -5.28 16.91
C LYS A 266 16.00 -4.78 17.98
N ASN A 267 15.59 -3.52 17.92
CA ASN A 267 14.66 -2.92 18.86
C ASN A 267 13.20 -3.04 18.39
N THR A 268 12.97 -3.53 17.16
CA THR A 268 11.64 -3.76 16.63
C THR A 268 10.84 -4.66 17.57
N THR A 269 9.67 -4.20 17.98
CA THR A 269 8.70 -4.99 18.76
C THR A 269 8.31 -6.24 18.00
N CYS A 270 8.44 -7.41 18.64
CA CYS A 270 8.03 -8.68 18.05
C CYS A 270 7.64 -9.72 19.10
N GLY A 271 6.80 -10.65 18.68
CA GLY A 271 6.34 -11.74 19.53
C GLY A 271 5.41 -12.70 18.82
N LEU A 272 4.66 -13.45 19.62
CA LEU A 272 3.70 -14.44 19.17
C LEU A 272 2.30 -13.83 19.18
N TYR A 273 1.64 -13.89 18.03
CA TYR A 273 0.34 -13.27 17.82
C TYR A 273 -0.58 -14.21 17.04
N ASP A 274 -1.84 -14.31 17.47
CA ASP A 274 -2.88 -15.12 16.86
C ASP A 274 -4.00 -14.21 16.32
N PRO A 275 -3.94 -13.79 15.04
CA PRO A 275 -4.97 -12.98 14.41
C PRO A 275 -6.32 -13.70 14.29
N TRP A 276 -6.36 -15.03 14.37
CA TRP A 276 -7.58 -15.81 14.12
C TRP A 276 -8.45 -15.94 15.35
N ASN A 277 -7.84 -16.13 16.51
CA ASN A 277 -8.54 -16.30 17.78
C ASN A 277 -8.52 -15.03 18.65
N GLY A 278 -7.75 -14.01 18.25
CA GLY A 278 -7.69 -12.73 18.95
C GLY A 278 -6.93 -12.82 20.27
N ALA A 279 -5.70 -13.34 20.20
CA ALA A 279 -4.83 -13.44 21.36
C ALA A 279 -3.35 -13.48 20.96
N GLY A 280 -2.48 -13.82 21.91
CA GLY A 280 -1.06 -14.03 21.66
C GLY A 280 -0.26 -14.09 22.95
N GLY A 281 1.06 -13.95 22.81
CA GLY A 281 1.97 -13.65 23.90
C GLY A 281 2.07 -12.14 24.18
N PRO A 282 3.00 -11.70 25.04
CA PRO A 282 3.17 -10.30 25.43
C PRO A 282 3.77 -9.38 24.36
N LEU A 283 4.28 -9.90 23.24
CA LEU A 283 4.96 -9.12 22.19
C LEU A 283 6.28 -8.48 22.63
N GLU A 284 7.02 -9.16 23.51
CA GLU A 284 8.21 -8.63 24.17
C GLU A 284 9.49 -9.45 23.90
N ILE A 285 9.59 -10.12 22.75
CA ILE A 285 10.83 -10.83 22.40
C ILE A 285 11.96 -9.81 22.18
N ALA A 286 12.92 -9.77 23.11
CA ALA A 286 14.09 -8.91 23.02
C ALA A 286 15.17 -9.50 22.08
N LEU A 287 15.45 -8.83 20.97
CA LEU A 287 16.46 -9.29 20.01
C LEU A 287 17.87 -8.86 20.43
N ASP A 288 18.85 -9.74 20.29
CA ASP A 288 20.26 -9.41 20.57
C ASP A 288 20.91 -8.61 19.42
N LYS A 289 20.40 -8.79 18.19
CA LYS A 289 20.87 -8.10 16.96
C LYS A 289 19.78 -8.07 15.88
N ASP A 290 20.03 -7.24 14.86
CA ASP A 290 19.16 -7.06 13.70
C ASP A 290 18.79 -8.40 13.04
N VAL A 291 17.55 -8.49 12.55
CA VAL A 291 17.01 -9.70 11.93
C VAL A 291 17.01 -9.54 10.42
N ARG A 292 17.67 -10.47 9.73
CA ARG A 292 17.56 -10.59 8.27
C ARG A 292 16.39 -11.49 7.94
N LEU A 293 15.22 -10.91 7.64
CA LEU A 293 14.01 -11.65 7.27
C LEU A 293 13.95 -11.85 5.75
N PRO A 294 14.08 -13.10 5.23
CA PRO A 294 13.87 -13.37 3.82
C PRO A 294 12.43 -13.04 3.40
N ILE A 295 12.25 -12.41 2.24
CA ILE A 295 10.92 -12.04 1.72
C ILE A 295 10.03 -13.28 1.57
N ARG A 296 10.58 -14.38 1.08
CA ARG A 296 9.89 -15.69 1.03
C ARG A 296 9.33 -16.19 2.37
N PHE A 297 9.75 -15.67 3.52
CA PHE A 297 9.24 -16.02 4.85
C PHE A 297 8.18 -15.04 5.36
N ILE A 298 7.81 -14.02 4.58
CA ILE A 298 6.71 -13.12 4.92
C ILE A 298 5.41 -13.80 4.45
N ASP A 299 4.53 -14.15 5.38
CA ASP A 299 3.15 -14.58 5.05
C ASP A 299 2.33 -13.38 4.59
N SER A 300 2.38 -12.32 5.39
CA SER A 300 1.68 -11.07 5.14
C SER A 300 2.42 -9.91 5.79
N ALA A 301 2.29 -8.74 5.18
CA ALA A 301 2.71 -7.45 5.72
C ALA A 301 1.53 -6.48 5.54
N TRP A 302 0.52 -6.67 6.38
CA TRP A 302 -0.77 -5.99 6.25
C TRP A 302 -1.00 -5.03 7.43
N PRO A 303 -1.86 -4.02 7.25
CA PRO A 303 -2.31 -3.17 8.34
C PRO A 303 -2.83 -3.97 9.52
N ASP A 304 -2.72 -3.43 10.74
CA ASP A 304 -3.27 -4.05 11.93
C ASP A 304 -4.77 -4.35 11.78
N GLY A 305 -5.20 -5.53 12.24
CA GLY A 305 -6.54 -6.07 11.95
C GLY A 305 -6.72 -6.61 10.52
N GLY A 306 -5.72 -6.46 9.65
CA GLY A 306 -5.79 -6.89 8.26
C GLY A 306 -5.80 -8.41 8.07
N ARG A 307 -5.36 -9.19 9.07
CA ARG A 307 -5.39 -10.67 9.05
C ARG A 307 -6.47 -11.28 9.95
N GLY A 308 -7.26 -10.46 10.65
CA GLY A 308 -8.24 -10.91 11.63
C GLY A 308 -8.38 -9.91 12.78
N TYR A 309 -8.33 -10.38 14.02
CA TYR A 309 -8.36 -9.53 15.21
C TYR A 309 -7.13 -8.61 15.27
N SER A 310 -7.32 -7.31 15.51
CA SER A 310 -6.23 -6.34 15.59
C SER A 310 -5.45 -6.46 16.90
N ILE A 311 -4.16 -6.16 16.88
CA ILE A 311 -3.32 -6.08 18.08
C ILE A 311 -3.77 -4.88 18.94
N GLU A 312 -4.19 -3.78 18.32
CA GLU A 312 -4.80 -2.63 18.99
C GLU A 312 -5.95 -3.09 19.91
N ASP A 313 -6.87 -3.91 19.37
CA ASP A 313 -8.03 -4.40 20.13
C ASP A 313 -7.68 -5.48 21.16
N ILE A 314 -6.82 -6.44 20.80
CA ILE A 314 -6.46 -7.56 21.69
C ILE A 314 -5.76 -7.07 22.95
N TYR A 315 -4.84 -6.13 22.79
CA TYR A 315 -3.97 -5.66 23.87
C TYR A 315 -4.36 -4.30 24.43
N ALA A 316 -5.40 -3.66 23.88
CA ALA A 316 -5.70 -2.24 24.11
C ALA A 316 -4.43 -1.38 23.87
N ALA A 317 -3.66 -1.74 22.84
CA ALA A 317 -2.35 -1.17 22.57
C ALA A 317 -2.44 0.22 21.95
N CYS A 318 -1.42 1.04 22.19
CA CYS A 318 -1.25 2.32 21.50
C CYS A 318 -0.34 2.12 20.27
N SER A 319 -0.50 2.96 19.24
CA SER A 319 0.31 2.94 18.02
C SER A 319 1.83 3.06 18.25
N CYS A 320 2.27 3.42 19.46
CA CYS A 320 3.68 3.48 19.85
C CYS A 320 4.36 2.10 19.98
N ILE A 321 3.61 0.99 19.99
CA ILE A 321 4.23 -0.34 19.99
C ILE A 321 4.77 -0.75 18.61
N TRP A 322 4.29 -0.12 17.53
CA TRP A 322 4.84 -0.26 16.18
C TRP A 322 6.02 0.70 16.03
N ASP A 323 7.18 0.15 15.68
CA ASP A 323 8.44 0.89 15.59
C ASP A 323 8.55 1.58 14.21
N ASP A 324 8.81 2.90 14.20
CA ASP A 324 8.98 3.74 13.00
C ASP A 324 10.27 3.46 12.24
N ARG A 325 11.19 2.72 12.86
CA ARG A 325 12.48 2.30 12.30
C ARG A 325 12.59 0.79 12.23
N ALA A 326 11.44 0.11 12.28
CA ALA A 326 11.37 -1.34 12.30
C ALA A 326 12.13 -1.97 11.11
N ILE A 327 11.96 -1.42 9.90
CA ILE A 327 12.65 -1.85 8.69
C ILE A 327 13.77 -0.86 8.37
N LYS A 328 15.03 -1.32 8.45
CA LYS A 328 16.18 -0.51 8.07
C LYS A 328 16.42 -0.48 6.57
N GLU A 329 16.28 -1.63 5.95
CA GLU A 329 16.68 -1.85 4.56
C GLU A 329 15.78 -2.89 3.89
N ILE A 330 15.37 -2.61 2.65
CA ILE A 330 14.68 -3.56 1.78
C ILE A 330 15.63 -3.93 0.64
N HIS A 331 15.95 -5.22 0.52
CA HIS A 331 16.80 -5.75 -0.53
C HIS A 331 15.96 -6.64 -1.46
N PRO A 332 15.29 -6.05 -2.46
CA PRO A 332 14.48 -6.82 -3.41
C PRO A 332 15.37 -7.73 -4.25
N MET A 333 14.80 -8.83 -4.76
CA MET A 333 15.51 -9.68 -5.69
C MET A 333 15.88 -8.90 -6.96
N LYS A 334 17.15 -8.96 -7.37
CA LYS A 334 17.57 -8.42 -8.67
C LYS A 334 16.90 -9.23 -9.79
N MET A 335 16.28 -8.54 -10.74
CA MET A 335 15.82 -9.21 -11.96
C MET A 335 17.04 -9.77 -12.69
N ALA A 336 16.92 -10.99 -13.23
CA ALA A 336 17.91 -11.46 -14.17
C ALA A 336 17.81 -10.58 -15.42
N ALA A 337 18.93 -9.97 -15.81
CA ALA A 337 19.03 -9.14 -17.01
C ALA A 337 18.75 -9.94 -18.29
#